data_AF-A0A4Q2RME8-F1
#
_entry.id   AF-A0A4Q2RME8-F1
#
_cell.length_a   1.000
_cell.length_b   1.000
_cell.length_c   1.000
_cell.angle_alpha   90.00
_cell.angle_beta   90.00
_cell.angle_gamma   90.00
#
_symmetry.space_group_name_H-M   'P 1'
#
loop_
_entity.id
_entity.type
_entity.pdbx_description
1 polymer ?
#
loop_
_entity_poly.entity_id
_entity_poly.type
_entity_poly.pdbx_seq_one_letter_code
_entity_poly.pdbx_strand_id
1 'polypeptide(L)'
;MGALFLSIPMWGVTRVIAMVAPLLLAVAMTGTVSALTDGRTHPEPTEDGASERAYDFQQGAWWCLIAAACASVVLCAAVVSLVSPSWVLGWAGVLVATTPPVLRMSLHFVGLTGAPHRLAASGGPGGPMLGDRRATDAQTTVGREAPDTSGCHDVRVLDLNTSELCRLWRVTFWMVRDVRSPARTVAVVDLRQAVLDELERRRPDAVRCWLMSGRGEADGPARYL
;
A
#
# COMPACT_ATOMS: atom_id res chain seq x y z
N MET A 1 26.59 -51.02 33.62
CA MET A 1 25.46 -50.07 33.82
C MET A 1 26.07 -48.71 34.18
N GLY A 2 25.98 -47.70 33.32
CA GLY A 2 26.57 -46.38 33.64
C GLY A 2 26.80 -45.37 32.52
N ALA A 3 26.23 -45.56 31.32
CA ALA A 3 26.50 -44.66 30.18
C ALA A 3 25.26 -44.02 29.51
N LEU A 4 24.05 -44.20 30.08
CA LEU A 4 22.81 -43.73 29.46
C LEU A 4 22.21 -42.44 30.04
N PHE A 5 22.81 -41.86 31.09
CA PHE A 5 22.23 -40.70 31.79
C PHE A 5 22.76 -39.32 31.36
N LEU A 6 23.78 -39.25 30.50
CA LEU A 6 24.37 -37.97 30.06
C LEU A 6 23.77 -37.39 28.77
N SER A 7 22.88 -38.12 28.08
CA SER A 7 22.34 -37.68 26.78
C SER A 7 21.09 -36.80 26.87
N ILE A 8 20.51 -36.62 28.06
CA ILE A 8 19.21 -35.94 28.25
C ILE A 8 19.33 -34.40 28.33
N PRO A 9 20.36 -33.76 28.93
CA PRO A 9 20.40 -32.29 28.98
C PRO A 9 20.91 -31.62 27.69
N MET A 10 21.67 -32.32 26.83
CA MET A 10 22.20 -31.73 25.59
C MET A 10 21.11 -31.40 24.55
N TRP A 11 19.98 -32.09 24.59
CA TRP A 11 18.87 -31.81 23.67
C TRP A 11 18.16 -30.49 23.96
N GLY A 12 18.15 -30.06 25.23
CA GLY A 12 17.56 -28.78 25.63
C GLY A 12 18.42 -27.59 25.21
N VAL A 13 19.73 -27.66 25.46
CA VAL A 13 20.66 -26.55 25.19
C VAL A 13 20.74 -26.24 23.69
N THR A 14 20.82 -27.25 22.83
CA THR A 14 20.88 -27.06 21.38
C THR A 14 19.61 -26.41 20.83
N ARG A 15 18.44 -26.74 21.39
CA ARG A 15 17.16 -26.10 21.01
C ARG A 15 17.07 -24.65 21.47
N VAL A 16 17.52 -24.36 22.69
CA VAL A 16 17.52 -22.99 23.20
C VAL A 16 18.48 -22.12 22.38
N ILE A 17 19.68 -22.61 22.07
CA ILE A 17 20.63 -21.89 21.22
C ILE A 17 20.04 -21.68 19.81
N ALA A 18 19.42 -22.70 19.22
CA ALA A 18 18.79 -22.59 17.89
C ALA A 18 17.63 -21.58 17.85
N MET A 19 16.90 -21.37 18.95
CA MET A 19 15.84 -20.37 19.03
C MET A 19 16.35 -18.97 19.35
N VAL A 20 17.35 -18.85 20.23
CA VAL A 20 17.84 -17.56 20.73
C VAL A 20 18.83 -16.90 19.76
N ALA A 21 19.66 -17.68 19.06
CA ALA A 21 20.64 -17.17 18.11
C ALA A 21 20.05 -16.29 16.99
N PRO A 22 18.97 -16.69 16.27
CA PRO A 22 18.38 -15.85 15.23
C PRO A 22 17.71 -14.60 15.79
N LEU A 23 17.13 -14.67 17.00
CA LEU A 23 16.55 -13.50 17.67
C LEU A 23 17.63 -12.47 18.01
N LEU A 24 18.76 -12.91 18.57
CA LEU A 24 19.89 -12.05 18.88
C LEU A 24 20.51 -11.45 17.61
N LEU A 25 20.60 -12.22 16.52
CA LEU A 25 21.11 -11.73 15.25
C LEU A 25 20.19 -10.68 14.63
N ALA A 26 18.87 -10.87 14.71
CA ALA A 26 17.89 -9.89 14.25
C ALA A 26 17.95 -8.59 15.07
N VAL A 27 18.06 -8.69 16.40
CA VAL A 27 18.20 -7.51 17.27
C VAL A 27 19.51 -6.77 17.00
N ALA A 28 20.62 -7.49 16.85
CA ALA A 28 21.92 -6.90 16.51
C ALA A 28 21.88 -6.16 15.16
N MET A 29 21.26 -6.75 14.14
CA MET A 29 21.10 -6.11 12.83
C MET A 29 20.18 -4.88 12.86
N THR A 30 19.16 -4.87 13.72
CA THR A 30 18.29 -3.71 13.90
C THR A 30 19.03 -2.55 14.60
N GLY A 31 19.91 -2.88 15.55
CA GLY A 31 20.75 -1.91 16.25
C GLY A 31 21.82 -1.26 15.35
N THR A 32 22.49 -2.04 14.48
CA THR A 32 23.51 -1.51 13.57
C THR A 32 22.90 -0.59 12.51
N VAL A 33 21.70 -0.88 12.03
CA VAL A 33 20.97 0.00 11.11
C VAL A 33 20.62 1.32 11.79
N SER A 34 20.13 1.29 13.03
CA SER A 34 19.78 2.52 13.77
C SER A 34 21.01 3.41 13.98
N ALA A 35 22.16 2.84 14.35
CA ALA A 35 23.42 3.59 14.52
C ALA A 35 23.94 4.20 13.20
N LEU A 36 23.75 3.52 12.07
CA LEU A 36 24.12 4.05 10.75
C LEU A 36 23.16 5.13 10.24
N THR A 37 21.93 5.16 10.74
CA THR A 37 20.95 6.19 10.36
C THR A 37 21.11 7.45 11.19
N ASP A 38 21.52 7.30 12.47
CA ASP A 38 21.70 8.41 13.42
C ASP A 38 22.99 9.22 13.17
N GLY A 39 24.01 8.59 12.55
CA GLY A 39 25.28 9.25 12.23
C GLY A 39 25.25 10.21 11.02
N ARG A 40 24.11 10.36 10.34
CA ARG A 40 23.99 11.27 9.18
C ARG A 40 23.54 12.65 9.67
N THR A 41 24.48 13.33 10.31
CA THR A 41 24.35 14.74 10.69
C THR A 41 24.04 15.60 9.47
N HIS A 42 22.93 16.33 9.61
CA HIS A 42 22.46 17.45 8.79
C HIS A 42 23.45 18.00 7.75
N PRO A 43 23.30 17.68 6.46
CA PRO A 43 23.86 18.53 5.41
C PRO A 43 23.09 19.85 5.40
N GLU A 44 23.82 20.96 5.42
CA GLU A 44 23.26 22.29 5.23
C GLU A 44 22.54 22.35 3.87
N PRO A 45 21.30 22.89 3.80
CA PRO A 45 20.56 22.97 2.56
C PRO A 45 21.16 24.07 1.68
N THR A 46 21.88 23.67 0.62
CA THR A 46 22.16 24.54 -0.52
C THR A 46 21.28 24.15 -1.69
N GLU A 47 20.69 25.18 -2.30
CA GLU A 47 19.44 25.18 -3.04
C GLU A 47 19.43 24.32 -4.34
N ASP A 48 18.25 23.73 -4.57
CA ASP A 48 17.59 23.38 -5.83
C ASP A 48 18.08 22.25 -6.76
N GLY A 49 19.24 21.62 -6.53
CA GLY A 49 19.69 20.52 -7.43
C GLY A 49 19.96 19.17 -6.79
N ALA A 50 20.17 19.13 -5.47
CA ALA A 50 20.72 17.96 -4.79
C ALA A 50 19.66 16.99 -4.23
N SER A 51 18.40 17.42 -4.12
CA SER A 51 17.35 16.60 -3.49
C SER A 51 16.93 15.42 -4.35
N GLU A 52 16.87 15.58 -5.68
CA GLU A 52 16.34 14.54 -6.56
C GLU A 52 17.28 13.33 -6.67
N ARG A 53 18.60 13.55 -6.67
CA ARG A 53 19.59 12.44 -6.62
C ARG A 53 19.64 11.74 -5.27
N ALA A 54 19.30 12.44 -4.18
CA ALA A 54 19.27 11.84 -2.85
C ALA A 54 18.10 10.84 -2.70
N TYR A 55 16.95 11.11 -3.34
CA TYR A 55 15.80 10.19 -3.32
C TYR A 55 16.07 8.89 -4.10
N ASP A 56 16.68 8.95 -5.29
CA ASP A 56 16.98 7.76 -6.08
C ASP A 56 18.00 6.85 -5.38
N PHE A 57 19.02 7.43 -4.74
CA PHE A 57 20.01 6.65 -3.98
C PHE A 57 19.40 6.00 -2.74
N GLN A 58 18.50 6.71 -2.05
CA GLN A 58 17.82 6.19 -0.87
C GLN A 58 16.84 5.07 -1.22
N GLN A 59 16.20 5.12 -2.39
CA GLN A 59 15.31 4.06 -2.87
C GLN A 59 16.08 2.78 -3.19
N GLY A 60 17.25 2.87 -3.84
CA GLY A 60 18.09 1.70 -4.11
C GLY A 60 18.63 1.01 -2.84
N ALA A 61 19.08 1.80 -1.87
CA ALA A 61 19.56 1.28 -0.59
C ALA A 61 18.46 0.55 0.20
N TRP A 62 17.23 1.08 0.18
CA TRP A 62 16.09 0.46 0.87
C TRP A 62 15.74 -0.91 0.26
N TRP A 63 15.72 -1.06 -1.06
CA TRP A 63 15.45 -2.36 -1.69
C TRP A 63 16.50 -3.42 -1.34
N CYS A 64 17.78 -3.04 -1.29
CA CYS A 64 18.85 -3.95 -0.86
C CYS A 64 18.66 -4.42 0.60
N LEU A 65 18.23 -3.53 1.50
CA LEU A 65 17.94 -3.88 2.89
C LEU A 65 16.77 -4.84 3.01
N ILE A 66 15.68 -4.61 2.26
CA ILE A 66 14.53 -5.52 2.22
C ILE A 66 14.96 -6.88 1.71
N ALA A 67 15.72 -6.93 0.61
CA ALA A 67 16.20 -8.18 0.03
C ALA A 67 17.10 -8.96 1.00
N ALA A 68 18.01 -8.28 1.69
CA ALA A 68 18.89 -8.88 2.70
C ALA A 68 18.08 -9.43 3.91
N ALA A 69 17.08 -8.68 4.38
CA ALA A 69 16.20 -9.13 5.45
C ALA A 69 15.38 -10.37 5.04
N CYS A 70 14.80 -10.36 3.84
CA CYS A 70 14.06 -11.52 3.30
C CYS A 70 14.96 -12.75 3.14
N ALA A 71 16.16 -12.58 2.58
CA ALA A 71 17.12 -13.68 2.43
C ALA A 71 17.53 -14.28 3.78
N SER A 72 17.74 -13.43 4.80
CA SER A 72 18.05 -13.86 6.17
C SER A 72 16.93 -14.72 6.78
N VAL A 73 15.66 -14.30 6.62
CA VAL A 73 14.51 -15.06 7.10
C VAL A 73 14.39 -16.42 6.40
N VAL A 74 14.55 -16.46 5.08
CA VAL A 74 14.51 -17.71 4.31
C VAL A 74 15.64 -18.67 4.74
N LEU A 75 16.86 -18.14 4.94
CA LEU A 75 17.98 -18.92 5.41
C LEU A 75 17.73 -19.49 6.81
N CYS A 76 17.18 -18.68 7.74
CA CYS A 76 16.82 -19.14 9.07
C CYS A 76 15.75 -20.25 9.02
N ALA A 77 14.71 -20.09 8.19
CA ALA A 77 13.67 -21.09 8.02
C ALA A 77 14.23 -22.41 7.44
N ALA A 78 15.16 -22.35 6.48
CA ALA A 78 15.83 -23.51 5.92
C ALA A 78 16.68 -24.25 6.96
N VAL A 79 17.46 -23.52 7.76
CA VAL A 79 18.29 -24.10 8.84
C VAL A 79 17.43 -24.76 9.93
N VAL A 80 16.33 -24.11 10.34
CA VAL A 80 15.41 -24.69 11.34
C VAL A 80 14.72 -25.95 10.80
N SER A 81 14.38 -25.98 9.51
CA SER A 81 13.73 -27.13 8.87
C SER A 81 14.62 -28.37 8.80
N LEU A 82 15.94 -28.19 8.73
CA LEU A 82 16.93 -29.29 8.79
C LEU A 82 16.95 -29.99 10.16
N VAL A 83 16.61 -29.27 11.23
CA VAL A 83 16.63 -29.81 12.61
C VAL A 83 15.34 -30.56 12.94
N SER A 84 14.22 -30.23 12.31
CA SER A 84 12.94 -30.89 12.61
C SER A 84 11.95 -30.82 11.44
N PRO A 85 11.70 -31.92 10.71
CA PRO A 85 10.81 -31.93 9.56
C PRO A 85 9.34 -31.61 9.92
N SER A 86 8.94 -31.77 11.19
CA SER A 86 7.60 -31.38 11.65
C SER A 86 7.38 -29.86 11.65
N TRP A 87 8.44 -29.05 11.64
CA TRP A 87 8.33 -27.59 11.55
C TRP A 87 8.01 -27.09 10.13
N VAL A 88 8.28 -27.91 9.10
CA VAL A 88 7.97 -27.57 7.70
C VAL A 88 6.47 -27.35 7.51
N LEU A 89 5.63 -28.14 8.18
CA LEU A 89 4.18 -27.99 8.14
C LEU A 89 3.72 -26.67 8.78
N GLY A 90 4.37 -26.25 9.88
CA GLY A 90 4.08 -24.97 10.52
C GLY A 90 4.43 -23.78 9.63
N TRP A 91 5.62 -23.79 9.03
CA TRP A 91 6.05 -22.72 8.12
C TRP A 91 5.24 -22.67 6.83
N ALA A 92 4.88 -23.83 6.27
CA ALA A 92 3.97 -23.90 5.13
C ALA A 92 2.61 -23.26 5.45
N GLY A 93 2.06 -23.51 6.66
CA GLY A 93 0.84 -22.86 7.13
C GLY A 93 0.97 -21.34 7.21
N VAL A 94 2.08 -20.83 7.75
CA VAL A 94 2.33 -19.38 7.84
C VAL A 94 2.48 -18.74 6.45
N LEU A 95 3.21 -19.39 5.53
CA LEU A 95 3.38 -18.90 4.16
C LEU A 95 2.06 -18.86 3.39
N VAL A 96 1.20 -19.87 3.57
CA VAL A 96 -0.15 -19.90 2.98
C VAL A 96 -1.05 -18.83 3.61
N ALA A 97 -0.98 -18.62 4.92
CA ALA A 97 -1.78 -17.60 5.60
C ALA A 97 -1.36 -16.15 5.25
N THR A 98 -0.08 -15.94 4.94
CA THR A 98 0.47 -14.62 4.61
C THR A 98 0.41 -14.29 3.12
N THR A 99 -0.04 -15.21 2.26
CA THR A 99 -0.14 -14.94 0.83
C THR A 99 -1.28 -13.94 0.56
N PRO A 100 -1.04 -12.86 -0.23
CA PRO A 100 -2.04 -11.83 -0.54
C PRO A 100 -3.43 -12.31 -1.00
N PRO A 101 -3.58 -13.39 -1.80
CA PRO A 101 -4.91 -13.87 -2.19
C PRO A 101 -5.73 -14.41 -1.01
N VAL A 102 -5.09 -15.01 0.00
CA VAL A 102 -5.79 -15.56 1.19
C VAL A 102 -6.27 -14.43 2.09
N LEU A 103 -5.48 -13.36 2.24
CA LEU A 103 -5.89 -12.12 2.91
C LEU A 103 -7.07 -11.43 2.19
N ARG A 104 -7.08 -11.45 0.86
CA ARG A 104 -8.18 -10.88 0.07
C ARG A 104 -9.47 -11.68 0.23
N MET A 105 -9.35 -13.01 0.32
CA MET A 105 -10.48 -13.92 0.45
C MET A 105 -11.05 -13.96 1.88
N SER A 106 -10.19 -13.88 2.91
CA SER A 106 -10.64 -13.83 4.31
C SER A 106 -11.37 -12.52 4.63
N LEU A 107 -10.92 -11.39 4.09
CA LEU A 107 -11.63 -10.11 4.20
C LEU A 107 -13.00 -10.15 3.49
N HIS A 108 -13.09 -10.86 2.36
CA HIS A 108 -14.36 -11.05 1.65
C HIS A 108 -15.34 -11.92 2.44
N PHE A 109 -14.83 -12.90 3.20
CA PHE A 109 -15.65 -13.80 4.02
C PHE A 109 -16.15 -13.13 5.31
N VAL A 110 -15.33 -12.26 5.92
CA VAL A 110 -15.74 -11.43 7.06
C VAL A 110 -16.81 -10.40 6.64
N GLY A 111 -16.74 -9.89 5.39
CA GLY A 111 -17.77 -9.01 4.83
C GLY A 111 -19.12 -9.70 4.54
N LEU A 112 -19.14 -11.02 4.34
CA LEU A 112 -20.36 -11.78 4.06
C LEU A 112 -21.04 -12.33 5.32
N THR A 113 -20.31 -12.45 6.43
CA THR A 113 -20.83 -12.97 7.71
C THR A 113 -21.23 -11.87 8.69
N GLY A 114 -20.81 -10.63 8.45
CA GLY A 114 -21.26 -9.44 9.18
C GLY A 114 -22.61 -8.92 8.69
N ALA A 115 -23.67 -9.72 8.82
CA ALA A 115 -25.02 -9.17 8.80
C ALA A 115 -25.14 -8.20 9.99
N PRO A 116 -25.40 -6.90 9.78
CA PRO A 116 -25.75 -6.04 10.90
C PRO A 116 -27.04 -6.61 11.47
N HIS A 117 -26.99 -7.12 12.70
CA HIS A 117 -28.16 -7.24 13.54
C HIS A 117 -28.77 -5.84 13.63
N ARG A 118 -29.71 -5.57 12.71
CA ARG A 118 -30.70 -4.53 12.87
C ARG A 118 -31.38 -4.83 14.20
N LEU A 119 -30.99 -4.08 15.22
CA LEU A 119 -31.80 -3.93 16.41
C LEU A 119 -33.16 -3.44 15.92
N ALA A 120 -34.12 -4.35 15.98
CA ALA A 120 -35.51 -4.10 15.72
C ALA A 120 -35.94 -2.95 16.64
N ALA A 121 -36.14 -1.77 16.06
CA ALA A 121 -36.93 -0.73 16.67
C ALA A 121 -38.36 -1.27 16.78
N SER A 122 -38.67 -1.71 17.99
CA SER A 122 -39.96 -2.20 18.44
C SER A 122 -41.05 -1.14 18.19
N GLY A 123 -42.22 -1.62 17.76
CA GLY A 123 -43.32 -0.84 17.23
C GLY A 123 -43.90 0.23 18.15
N GLY A 124 -44.40 1.28 17.52
CA GLY A 124 -45.48 2.11 18.03
C GLY A 124 -46.64 2.08 17.02
N PRO A 125 -47.82 1.54 17.37
CA PRO A 125 -49.02 1.62 16.55
C PRO A 125 -49.93 2.74 17.06
N GLY A 126 -50.40 3.61 16.16
CA GLY A 126 -51.59 4.42 16.42
C GLY A 126 -51.62 5.79 15.75
N GLY A 127 -52.45 5.92 14.70
CA GLY A 127 -52.99 7.21 14.29
C GLY A 127 -53.29 7.33 12.79
N PRO A 128 -54.51 7.03 12.34
CA PRO A 128 -55.00 7.38 11.00
C PRO A 128 -55.77 8.71 11.05
N MET A 129 -55.42 9.68 10.20
CA MET A 129 -56.32 10.70 9.62
C MET A 129 -55.50 11.50 8.59
N LEU A 130 -55.61 11.26 7.28
CA LEU A 130 -56.72 11.57 6.37
C LEU A 130 -56.89 13.09 6.15
N GLY A 131 -56.07 13.62 5.24
CA GLY A 131 -56.30 14.80 4.41
C GLY A 131 -55.55 14.55 3.09
N ASP A 132 -56.21 14.15 2.01
CA ASP A 132 -56.92 15.02 1.06
C ASP A 132 -55.92 16.00 0.39
N ARG A 133 -55.75 16.14 -0.93
CA ARG A 133 -56.17 15.42 -2.13
C ARG A 133 -55.51 16.18 -3.29
N ARG A 134 -54.89 15.42 -4.19
CA ARG A 134 -54.78 15.65 -5.64
C ARG A 134 -54.30 17.03 -6.14
N ALA A 135 -53.11 17.04 -6.73
CA ALA A 135 -52.90 17.58 -8.08
C ALA A 135 -51.72 16.88 -8.75
N THR A 136 -52.05 16.10 -9.77
CA THR A 136 -51.15 15.68 -10.85
C THR A 136 -50.65 16.92 -11.57
N ASP A 137 -49.34 17.04 -11.78
CA ASP A 137 -48.79 17.58 -13.02
C ASP A 137 -47.29 17.30 -13.18
N ALA A 138 -46.96 16.91 -14.42
CA ALA A 138 -45.68 16.99 -15.11
C ALA A 138 -44.45 16.30 -14.47
N GLN A 139 -44.17 15.11 -15.01
CA GLN A 139 -42.80 14.68 -15.30
C GLN A 139 -42.04 15.80 -16.03
N THR A 140 -41.18 16.49 -15.31
CA THR A 140 -39.94 17.00 -15.90
C THR A 140 -38.83 16.15 -15.30
N THR A 141 -38.34 15.21 -16.11
CA THR A 141 -37.05 14.55 -15.92
C THR A 141 -35.98 15.63 -16.07
N VAL A 142 -35.86 16.50 -15.06
CA VAL A 142 -34.72 17.41 -14.92
C VAL A 142 -33.54 16.48 -14.70
N GLY A 143 -32.66 16.44 -15.70
CA GLY A 143 -31.38 15.78 -15.60
C GLY A 143 -30.77 16.16 -14.28
N ARG A 144 -30.53 15.16 -13.44
CA ARG A 144 -29.71 15.29 -12.25
C ARG A 144 -28.28 15.51 -12.74
N GLU A 145 -28.00 16.73 -13.16
CA GLU A 145 -26.64 17.26 -13.24
C GLU A 145 -26.05 17.04 -11.86
N ALA A 146 -25.16 16.05 -11.80
CA ALA A 146 -24.26 15.91 -10.68
C ALA A 146 -23.53 17.25 -10.55
N PRO A 147 -23.40 17.82 -9.34
CA PRO A 147 -22.63 19.03 -9.16
C PRO A 147 -21.22 18.80 -9.70
N ASP A 148 -20.81 19.66 -10.65
CA ASP A 148 -19.49 19.68 -11.28
C ASP A 148 -18.40 19.92 -10.23
N THR A 149 -18.02 18.87 -9.50
CA THR A 149 -16.83 18.89 -8.64
C THR A 149 -15.55 18.88 -9.47
N SER A 150 -15.63 18.66 -10.78
CA SER A 150 -14.49 18.70 -11.72
C SER A 150 -13.79 20.06 -11.74
N GLY A 151 -14.53 21.16 -11.64
CA GLY A 151 -13.97 22.50 -11.86
C GLY A 151 -12.92 22.96 -10.83
N CYS A 152 -12.92 22.40 -9.62
CA CYS A 152 -11.99 22.81 -8.56
C CYS A 152 -10.58 22.24 -8.75
N HIS A 153 -10.46 21.06 -9.35
CA HIS A 153 -9.17 20.44 -9.62
C HIS A 153 -8.47 21.07 -10.83
N ASP A 154 -9.25 21.52 -11.81
CA ASP A 154 -8.76 22.04 -13.08
C ASP A 154 -7.91 23.31 -12.91
N VAL A 155 -8.41 24.27 -12.12
CA VAL A 155 -7.69 25.54 -11.86
C VAL A 155 -6.34 25.29 -11.19
N ARG A 156 -6.26 24.32 -10.27
CA ARG A 156 -5.02 24.02 -9.54
C ARG A 156 -3.98 23.30 -10.40
N VAL A 157 -4.39 22.59 -11.45
CA VAL A 157 -3.48 21.87 -12.35
C VAL A 157 -2.87 22.83 -13.37
N LEU A 158 -3.65 23.80 -13.85
CA LEU A 158 -3.20 24.81 -14.82
C LEU A 158 -2.03 25.67 -14.32
N ASP A 159 -1.99 25.97 -13.02
CA ASP A 159 -0.96 26.80 -12.39
C ASP A 159 0.38 26.08 -12.17
N LEU A 160 0.42 24.75 -12.27
CA LEU A 160 1.63 23.97 -11.99
C LEU A 160 2.62 24.04 -13.15
N ASN A 161 3.91 24.06 -12.85
CA ASN A 161 4.95 23.91 -13.86
C ASN A 161 5.07 22.43 -14.32
N THR A 162 5.82 22.17 -15.40
CA THR A 162 5.92 20.82 -15.96
C THR A 162 6.55 19.81 -14.99
N SER A 163 7.52 20.20 -14.18
CA SER A 163 8.15 19.28 -13.20
C SER A 163 7.20 18.96 -12.04
N GLU A 164 6.38 19.92 -11.62
CA GLU A 164 5.31 19.74 -10.64
C GLU A 164 4.21 18.82 -11.17
N LEU A 165 3.81 18.96 -12.43
CA LEU A 165 2.87 18.03 -13.08
C LEU A 165 3.43 16.61 -13.13
N CYS A 166 4.70 16.43 -13.51
CA CYS A 166 5.37 15.13 -13.47
C CYS A 166 5.40 14.53 -12.06
N ARG A 167 5.66 15.36 -11.03
CA ARG A 167 5.63 14.93 -9.63
C ARG A 167 4.21 14.54 -9.20
N LEU A 168 3.20 15.33 -9.54
CA LEU A 168 1.80 15.07 -9.22
C LEU A 168 1.29 13.79 -9.90
N TRP A 169 1.72 13.53 -11.13
CA TRP A 169 1.46 12.26 -11.82
C TRP A 169 1.99 11.05 -11.04
N ARG A 170 3.24 11.10 -10.55
CA ARG A 170 3.82 10.02 -9.74
C ARG A 170 3.08 9.84 -8.42
N VAL A 171 2.75 10.94 -7.74
CA VAL A 171 2.03 10.90 -6.45
C VAL A 171 0.66 10.26 -6.61
N THR A 172 -0.10 10.68 -7.61
CA THR A 172 -1.44 10.14 -7.86
C THR A 172 -1.43 8.67 -8.25
N PHE A 173 -0.36 8.18 -8.91
CA PHE A 173 -0.20 6.76 -9.22
C PHE A 173 -0.20 5.90 -7.94
N TRP A 174 0.53 6.33 -6.90
CA TRP A 174 0.54 5.64 -5.62
C TRP A 174 -0.78 5.80 -4.87
N MET A 175 -1.41 6.97 -4.93
CA MET A 175 -2.71 7.21 -4.30
C MET A 175 -3.80 6.26 -4.82
N VAL A 176 -3.87 6.00 -6.13
CA VAL A 176 -4.84 5.04 -6.69
C VAL A 176 -4.65 3.65 -6.11
N ARG A 177 -3.40 3.23 -5.84
CA ARG A 177 -3.09 1.90 -5.31
C ARG A 177 -3.45 1.75 -3.83
N ASP A 178 -3.38 2.84 -3.06
CA ASP A 178 -3.57 2.82 -1.61
C ASP A 178 -5.01 3.17 -1.18
N VAL A 179 -5.78 3.83 -2.04
CA VAL A 179 -7.15 4.26 -1.72
C VAL A 179 -8.11 3.08 -1.66
N ARG A 180 -8.79 2.93 -0.51
CA ARG A 180 -9.84 1.91 -0.28
C ARG A 180 -11.27 2.41 -0.49
N SER A 181 -11.45 3.72 -0.69
CA SER A 181 -12.77 4.35 -0.82
C SER A 181 -13.08 4.62 -2.29
N PRO A 182 -14.21 4.12 -2.83
CA PRO A 182 -14.53 4.28 -4.25
C PRO A 182 -14.68 5.75 -4.66
N ALA A 183 -15.28 6.58 -3.80
CA ALA A 183 -15.40 8.02 -4.05
C ALA A 183 -14.04 8.72 -4.15
N ARG A 184 -13.07 8.32 -3.33
CA ARG A 184 -11.70 8.85 -3.42
C ARG A 184 -10.96 8.32 -4.63
N THR A 185 -11.21 7.07 -5.05
CA THR A 185 -10.60 6.52 -6.26
C THR A 185 -11.02 7.33 -7.48
N VAL A 186 -12.31 7.66 -7.60
CA VAL A 186 -12.82 8.52 -8.69
C VAL A 186 -12.12 9.88 -8.68
N ALA A 187 -12.07 10.56 -7.52
CA ALA A 187 -11.41 11.87 -7.42
C ALA A 187 -9.91 11.84 -7.80
N VAL A 188 -9.19 10.76 -7.47
CA VAL A 188 -7.78 10.61 -7.86
C VAL A 188 -7.64 10.31 -9.35
N VAL A 189 -8.55 9.52 -9.94
CA VAL A 189 -8.57 9.26 -11.39
C VAL A 189 -8.88 10.54 -12.16
N ASP A 190 -9.84 11.33 -11.72
CA ASP A 190 -10.19 12.61 -12.33
C ASP A 190 -9.00 13.59 -12.29
N LEU A 191 -8.30 13.65 -11.14
CA LEU A 191 -7.07 14.45 -11.02
C LEU A 191 -5.95 13.96 -11.95
N ARG A 192 -5.83 12.65 -12.14
CA ARG A 192 -4.85 12.07 -13.09
C ARG A 192 -5.17 12.44 -14.52
N GLN A 193 -6.45 12.40 -14.89
CA GLN A 193 -6.89 12.81 -16.21
C GLN A 193 -6.56 14.29 -16.46
N ALA A 194 -6.89 15.18 -15.52
CA ALA A 194 -6.56 16.61 -15.64
C ALA A 194 -5.05 16.87 -15.80
N VAL A 195 -4.20 16.15 -15.04
CA VAL A 195 -2.74 16.24 -15.20
C VAL A 195 -2.29 15.76 -16.57
N LEU A 196 -2.87 14.67 -17.08
CA LEU A 196 -2.52 14.14 -18.40
C LEU A 196 -2.95 15.10 -19.52
N ASP A 197 -4.17 15.63 -19.43
CA ASP A 197 -4.72 16.59 -20.39
C ASP A 197 -3.84 17.86 -20.44
N GLU A 198 -3.40 18.35 -19.27
CA GLU A 198 -2.51 19.52 -19.21
C GLU A 198 -1.11 19.22 -19.77
N LEU A 199 -0.57 18.03 -19.53
CA LEU A 199 0.71 17.61 -20.11
C LEU A 199 0.61 17.46 -21.64
N GLU A 200 -0.48 16.88 -22.15
CA GLU A 200 -0.75 16.73 -23.57
C GLU A 200 -0.94 18.10 -24.25
N ARG A 201 -1.64 19.02 -23.59
CA ARG A 201 -1.81 20.41 -24.06
C ARG A 201 -0.46 21.13 -24.18
N ARG A 202 0.46 20.91 -23.25
CA ARG A 202 1.79 21.56 -23.26
C ARG A 202 2.76 20.94 -24.25
N ARG A 203 2.83 19.60 -24.32
CA ARG A 203 3.82 18.86 -25.13
C ARG A 203 3.23 17.57 -25.70
N PRO A 204 2.39 17.66 -26.74
CA PRO A 204 1.67 16.50 -27.28
C PRO A 204 2.61 15.41 -27.81
N ASP A 205 3.69 15.79 -28.49
CA ASP A 205 4.64 14.83 -29.07
C ASP A 205 5.38 14.03 -27.98
N ALA A 206 5.80 14.72 -26.91
CA ALA A 206 6.51 14.10 -25.79
C ALA A 206 5.62 13.12 -25.02
N VAL A 207 4.37 13.50 -24.74
CA VAL A 207 3.39 12.62 -24.11
C VAL A 207 3.11 11.40 -24.97
N ARG A 208 2.95 11.58 -26.30
CA ARG A 208 2.78 10.45 -27.22
C ARG A 208 3.98 9.52 -27.22
N CYS A 209 5.21 10.05 -27.26
CA CYS A 209 6.43 9.24 -27.19
C CYS A 209 6.52 8.45 -25.89
N TRP A 210 6.16 9.09 -24.77
CA TRP A 210 6.12 8.46 -23.46
C TRP A 210 5.09 7.31 -23.42
N LEU A 211 3.84 7.56 -23.85
CA LEU A 211 2.78 6.55 -23.88
C LEU A 211 3.13 5.37 -24.80
N MET A 212 3.77 5.64 -25.94
CA MET A 212 4.21 4.59 -26.90
C MET A 212 5.42 3.79 -26.40
N SER A 213 6.19 4.33 -25.45
CA SER A 213 7.40 3.66 -24.95
C SER A 213 7.11 2.38 -24.15
N GLY A 214 5.87 2.21 -23.68
CA GLY A 214 5.46 1.08 -22.84
C GLY A 214 6.19 0.99 -21.51
N ARG A 215 7.03 1.98 -21.15
CA ARG A 215 7.63 2.06 -19.81
C ARG A 215 6.52 2.38 -18.82
N GLY A 216 6.57 1.69 -17.68
CA GLY A 216 5.47 1.67 -16.73
C GLY A 216 5.01 3.07 -16.34
N GLU A 217 3.69 3.25 -16.26
CA GLU A 217 3.00 4.48 -15.86
C GLU A 217 3.54 5.09 -14.54
N ALA A 218 4.25 4.29 -13.74
CA ALA A 218 4.91 4.66 -12.49
C ALA A 218 6.15 5.56 -12.66
N ASP A 219 6.95 5.39 -13.71
CA ASP A 219 8.18 6.18 -13.93
C ASP A 219 7.85 7.64 -14.32
N GLY A 220 6.64 7.85 -14.87
CA GLY A 220 6.12 9.16 -15.25
C GLY A 220 6.76 9.75 -16.51
N PRO A 221 6.29 10.93 -16.94
CA PRO A 221 6.64 11.52 -18.22
C PRO A 221 7.93 12.36 -18.21
N ALA A 222 8.58 12.52 -17.05
CA ALA A 222 9.72 13.43 -16.84
C ALA A 222 10.94 13.16 -17.74
N ARG A 223 11.07 11.95 -18.30
CA ARG A 223 12.18 11.62 -19.21
C ARG A 223 11.95 12.11 -20.65
N TYR A 224 10.70 12.41 -21.00
CA TYR A 224 10.29 12.81 -22.35
C TYR A 224 9.93 14.31 -22.42
N LEU A 225 9.70 14.94 -21.26
CA LEU A 225 9.36 16.35 -21.06
C LEU A 225 10.59 17.11 -20.54
#